data_AF-A0A136KPD6-F1
#
_entry.id   AF-A0A136KPD6-F1
#
_cell.length_a   1.000
_cell.length_b   1.000
_cell.length_c   1.000
_cell.angle_alpha   90.00
_cell.angle_beta   90.00
_cell.angle_gamma   90.00
#
_symmetry.space_group_name_H-M   'P 1'
#
loop_
_entity.id
_entity.type
_entity.pdbx_description
1 polymer ?
#
loop_
_entity_poly.entity_id
_entity_poly.type
_entity_poly.pdbx_seq_one_letter_code
_entity_poly.pdbx_strand_id
1 'polypeptide(L)'
;MLDLALLPTSALWAKVEGFVFPNEVELQWSVLIVLYPYLTGLVAGAFILASLVRVFNAKALAPTYRLSLLVALAFLLIAPLPLVAHLGHPERALNIMFTPHLSSAMAMFGFVYLWYLLGVLLLEIWFDYRKNIVEWAKESRGLKRWIYSILTLGYWDVSERSLAFDEKAGRFITVIGIPSAVLLHGYVGFIFGSVKGNPWWSSVLMPIIFLLSAIVSGIAAVLLIYMVSSWIRRIPIDMKCVDAIGRYLMFALIFDLALEGLDVVHRMYEAGEWFEVLGLLSRGYLFETVFGMQFFLGGVVPLVSLALLQWLKVSELTRRRVLFASGALVLTGVLFMRWNVVIGGQLISKSLAGLTTYRVVMAGEEGGGIALVVLLLPMLALLFLVWLLPPWIERHDGAVRGAPS
;
A
#
# COMPACT_ATOMS: atom_id res chain seq x y z
N MET A 1 -40.84 1.40 7.34
CA MET A 1 -39.87 2.14 8.19
C MET A 1 -38.78 2.66 7.27
N LEU A 2 -38.56 3.97 7.20
CA LEU A 2 -37.38 4.51 6.51
C LEU A 2 -36.15 3.98 7.26
N ASP A 3 -35.24 3.32 6.55
CA ASP A 3 -33.97 2.88 7.11
C ASP A 3 -33.18 4.14 7.51
N LEU A 4 -33.02 4.38 8.82
CA LEU A 4 -32.33 5.56 9.35
C LEU A 4 -30.91 5.67 8.77
N ALA A 5 -30.30 4.54 8.40
CA ALA A 5 -28.98 4.48 7.77
C ALA A 5 -28.91 5.09 6.35
N LEU A 6 -30.04 5.43 5.73
CA LEU A 6 -30.09 6.07 4.40
C LEU A 6 -30.35 7.57 4.46
N LEU A 7 -30.55 8.14 5.65
CA LEU A 7 -30.75 9.57 5.78
C LEU A 7 -29.42 10.31 5.62
N PRO A 8 -29.42 11.49 4.98
CA PRO A 8 -28.23 12.33 4.95
C PRO A 8 -27.82 12.69 6.38
N THR A 9 -26.51 12.82 6.62
CA THR A 9 -25.91 13.16 7.93
C THR A 9 -26.66 14.26 8.67
N SER A 10 -27.02 15.36 7.99
CA SER A 10 -27.77 16.47 8.58
C SER A 10 -29.14 16.07 9.15
N ALA A 11 -29.82 15.12 8.52
CA ALA A 11 -31.11 14.60 8.98
C ALA A 11 -30.96 13.57 10.11
N LEU A 12 -29.79 12.91 10.25
CA LEU A 12 -29.47 12.08 11.41
C LEU A 12 -29.20 12.96 12.64
N TRP A 13 -28.34 13.98 12.49
CA TRP A 13 -28.03 14.92 13.57
C TRP A 13 -29.24 15.73 14.03
N ALA A 14 -30.16 16.08 13.14
CA ALA A 14 -31.40 16.77 13.51
C ALA A 14 -32.33 15.94 14.41
N LYS A 15 -32.13 14.63 14.51
CA LYS A 15 -32.91 13.73 15.37
C LYS A 15 -32.26 13.44 16.72
N VAL A 16 -31.06 13.97 16.95
CA VAL A 16 -30.35 13.77 18.21
C VAL A 16 -30.89 14.73 19.26
N GLU A 17 -31.50 14.19 20.31
CA GLU A 17 -31.86 14.94 21.50
C GLU A 17 -30.82 14.71 22.61
N GLY A 18 -30.23 15.79 23.12
CA GLY A 18 -29.18 15.71 24.15
C GLY A 18 -27.78 15.42 23.58
N PHE A 19 -26.91 14.86 24.41
CA PHE A 19 -25.55 14.49 24.00
C PHE A 19 -25.48 13.01 23.61
N VAL A 20 -24.97 12.75 22.42
CA VAL A 20 -24.73 11.41 21.88
C VAL A 20 -23.29 11.35 21.38
N PHE A 21 -22.63 10.20 21.51
CA PHE A 21 -21.28 10.08 20.97
C PHE A 21 -21.32 10.16 19.45
N PRO A 22 -20.42 10.91 18.79
CA PRO A 22 -20.51 11.12 17.35
C PRO A 22 -20.55 9.83 16.51
N ASN A 23 -19.85 8.78 16.92
CA ASN A 23 -19.84 7.48 16.22
C ASN A 23 -21.12 6.64 16.39
N GLU A 24 -22.01 7.03 17.31
CA GLU A 24 -23.34 6.42 17.45
C GLU A 24 -24.33 7.02 16.44
N VAL A 25 -24.06 8.22 15.93
CA VAL A 25 -24.86 8.89 14.89
C VAL A 25 -24.31 8.57 13.51
N GLU A 26 -23.01 8.74 13.31
CA GLU A 26 -22.33 8.43 12.05
C GLU A 26 -20.86 8.04 12.26
N LEU A 27 -20.37 7.11 11.45
CA LEU A 27 -18.94 6.79 11.44
C LEU A 27 -18.15 7.94 10.82
N GLN A 28 -17.14 8.42 11.55
CA GLN A 28 -16.36 9.59 11.18
C GLN A 28 -15.29 9.27 10.13
N TRP A 29 -14.73 8.07 10.16
CA TRP A 29 -13.81 7.60 9.12
C TRP A 29 -14.55 6.70 8.14
N SER A 30 -14.67 7.17 6.90
CA SER A 30 -15.35 6.48 5.82
C SER A 30 -14.40 5.58 5.01
N VAL A 31 -14.88 5.08 3.87
CA VAL A 31 -14.11 4.24 2.94
C VAL A 31 -12.84 4.94 2.43
N LEU A 32 -12.80 6.27 2.39
CA LEU A 32 -11.58 7.00 2.00
C LEU A 32 -10.42 6.75 2.97
N ILE A 33 -10.72 6.69 4.27
CA ILE A 33 -9.74 6.35 5.30
C ILE A 33 -9.36 4.88 5.28
N VAL A 34 -10.18 3.99 4.70
CA VAL A 34 -9.78 2.60 4.39
C VAL A 34 -8.73 2.57 3.27
N LEU A 35 -8.92 3.39 2.23
CA LEU A 35 -8.03 3.43 1.08
C LEU A 35 -6.67 4.04 1.39
N TYR A 36 -6.59 5.06 2.22
CA TYR A 36 -5.33 5.68 2.61
C TYR A 36 -4.25 4.66 3.07
N PRO A 37 -4.46 3.86 4.13
CA PRO A 37 -3.49 2.87 4.60
C PRO A 37 -3.38 1.65 3.67
N TYR A 38 -4.33 1.46 2.76
CA TYR A 38 -4.21 0.46 1.71
C TYR A 38 -3.18 0.92 0.66
N LEU A 39 -3.34 2.13 0.12
CA LEU A 39 -2.44 2.72 -0.89
C LEU A 39 -1.02 2.88 -0.34
N THR A 40 -0.83 3.42 0.87
CA THR A 40 0.52 3.53 1.46
C THR A 40 1.17 2.16 1.70
N GLY A 41 0.37 1.14 2.01
CA GLY A 41 0.88 -0.23 2.19
C GLY A 41 1.47 -0.79 0.91
N LEU A 42 0.81 -0.57 -0.22
CA LEU A 42 1.29 -0.99 -1.54
C LEU A 42 2.64 -0.35 -1.89
N VAL A 43 2.85 0.91 -1.48
CA VAL A 43 4.13 1.62 -1.65
C VAL A 43 5.26 0.88 -0.94
N ALA A 44 5.07 0.58 0.35
CA ALA A 44 6.11 -0.03 1.17
C ALA A 44 6.53 -1.41 0.64
N GLY A 45 5.56 -2.27 0.29
CA GLY A 45 5.87 -3.60 -0.25
C GLY A 45 6.52 -3.55 -1.65
N ALA A 46 6.08 -2.63 -2.53
CA ALA A 46 6.72 -2.44 -3.83
C ALA A 46 8.17 -1.97 -3.69
N PHE A 47 8.43 -1.01 -2.81
CA PHE A 47 9.78 -0.53 -2.52
C PHE A 47 10.67 -1.62 -1.91
N ILE A 48 10.15 -2.42 -0.97
CA ILE A 48 10.90 -3.53 -0.38
C ILE A 48 11.29 -4.55 -1.46
N LEU A 49 10.40 -4.87 -2.39
CA LEU A 49 10.73 -5.74 -3.52
C LEU A 49 11.84 -5.17 -4.41
N ALA A 50 11.85 -3.85 -4.66
CA ALA A 50 12.95 -3.18 -5.37
C ALA A 50 14.27 -3.29 -4.59
N SER A 51 14.22 -3.08 -3.27
CA SER A 51 15.39 -3.14 -2.39
C SER A 51 16.05 -4.53 -2.34
N LEU A 52 15.27 -5.61 -2.51
CA LEU A 52 15.79 -6.97 -2.61
C LEU A 52 16.74 -7.14 -3.80
N VAL A 53 16.51 -6.43 -4.91
CA VAL A 53 17.41 -6.45 -6.07
C VAL A 53 18.70 -5.69 -5.76
N ARG A 54 18.59 -4.43 -5.33
CA ARG A 54 19.74 -3.53 -5.19
C ARG A 54 20.62 -3.83 -3.97
N VAL A 55 20.03 -4.18 -2.83
CA VAL A 55 20.76 -4.40 -1.56
C VAL A 55 21.13 -5.86 -1.37
N PHE A 56 20.21 -6.77 -1.68
CA PHE A 56 20.38 -8.21 -1.43
C PHE A 56 20.75 -9.02 -2.69
N ASN A 57 20.99 -8.35 -3.82
CA ASN A 57 21.37 -8.95 -5.11
C ASN A 57 20.44 -10.10 -5.56
N ALA A 58 19.13 -9.94 -5.35
CA ALA A 58 18.12 -10.90 -5.78
C ALA A 58 17.92 -10.85 -7.31
N LYS A 59 18.85 -11.42 -8.08
CA LYS A 59 18.89 -11.36 -9.56
C LYS A 59 17.61 -11.83 -10.24
N ALA A 60 16.88 -12.78 -9.65
CA ALA A 60 15.60 -13.25 -10.19
C ALA A 60 14.53 -12.15 -10.24
N LEU A 61 14.61 -11.13 -9.38
CA LEU A 61 13.66 -10.02 -9.31
C LEU A 61 14.07 -8.81 -10.18
N ALA A 62 15.23 -8.87 -10.85
CA ALA A 62 15.75 -7.77 -11.67
C ALA A 62 14.75 -7.28 -12.74
N PRO A 63 13.95 -8.14 -13.44
CA PRO A 63 12.97 -7.67 -14.41
C PRO A 63 11.89 -6.75 -13.85
N THR A 64 11.63 -6.81 -12.54
CA THR A 64 10.62 -5.98 -11.85
C THR A 64 11.19 -4.78 -11.12
N TYR A 65 12.51 -4.64 -11.01
CA TYR A 65 13.14 -3.64 -10.15
C TYR A 65 12.68 -2.19 -10.42
N ARG A 66 12.85 -1.68 -11.65
CA ARG A 66 12.39 -0.33 -12.03
C ARG A 66 10.88 -0.20 -11.96
N LEU A 67 10.16 -1.25 -12.35
CA LEU A 67 8.70 -1.28 -12.29
C LEU A 67 8.21 -1.10 -10.85
N SER A 68 8.82 -1.79 -9.89
CA SER A 68 8.51 -1.68 -8.46
C SER A 68 8.68 -0.25 -7.93
N LEU A 69 9.74 0.46 -8.34
CA LEU A 69 9.95 1.86 -7.95
C LEU A 69 8.86 2.78 -8.51
N LEU A 70 8.48 2.59 -9.78
CA LEU A 70 7.40 3.39 -10.39
C LEU A 70 6.03 3.06 -9.81
N VAL A 71 5.77 1.80 -9.47
CA VAL A 71 4.56 1.38 -8.73
C VAL A 71 4.53 2.08 -7.38
N ALA A 72 5.62 2.02 -6.61
CA ALA A 72 5.71 2.73 -5.33
C ALA A 72 5.43 4.23 -5.50
N LEU A 73 6.02 4.88 -6.51
CA LEU A 73 5.80 6.32 -6.75
C LEU A 73 4.36 6.62 -7.14
N ALA A 74 3.77 5.82 -8.03
CA ALA A 74 2.40 6.02 -8.49
C ALA A 74 1.39 5.93 -7.35
N PHE A 75 1.52 4.92 -6.49
CA PHE A 75 0.66 4.77 -5.32
C PHE A 75 0.92 5.85 -4.27
N LEU A 76 2.19 6.22 -4.06
CA LEU A 76 2.54 7.25 -3.09
C LEU A 76 1.91 8.58 -3.50
N LEU A 77 2.10 9.06 -4.73
CA LEU A 77 1.54 10.34 -5.21
C LEU A 77 0.02 10.48 -5.00
N ILE A 78 -0.73 9.38 -5.04
CA ILE A 78 -2.19 9.39 -4.86
C ILE A 78 -2.60 9.15 -3.40
N ALA A 79 -1.76 8.56 -2.56
CA ALA A 79 -2.10 8.21 -1.17
C ALA A 79 -2.62 9.38 -0.30
N PRO A 80 -2.17 10.65 -0.45
CA PRO A 80 -2.74 11.78 0.28
C PRO A 80 -4.15 12.17 -0.16
N LEU A 81 -4.55 11.83 -1.38
CA LEU A 81 -5.83 12.25 -1.95
C LEU A 81 -7.04 11.79 -1.11
N PRO A 82 -7.14 10.52 -0.66
CA PRO A 82 -8.23 10.12 0.24
C PRO A 82 -8.26 10.91 1.55
N LEU A 83 -7.09 11.34 2.09
CA LEU A 83 -7.06 12.17 3.29
C LEU A 83 -7.60 13.57 3.01
N VAL A 84 -7.14 14.21 1.93
CA VAL A 84 -7.58 15.57 1.56
C VAL A 84 -9.07 15.57 1.22
N ALA A 85 -9.55 14.57 0.49
CA ALA A 85 -10.97 14.44 0.14
C ALA A 85 -11.87 14.14 1.35
N HIS A 86 -11.31 13.57 2.42
CA HIS A 86 -12.02 13.31 3.69
C HIS A 86 -12.05 14.54 4.62
N LEU A 87 -11.22 15.57 4.39
CA LEU A 87 -11.26 16.78 5.20
C LEU A 87 -12.53 17.59 4.90
N GLY A 88 -13.21 18.06 5.94
CA GLY A 88 -14.33 19.01 5.77
C GLY A 88 -13.92 20.36 5.18
N HIS A 89 -12.63 20.72 5.24
CA HIS A 89 -12.04 21.94 4.68
C HIS A 89 -10.74 21.61 3.93
N PRO A 90 -10.83 21.01 2.73
CA PRO A 90 -9.66 20.53 1.98
C PRO A 90 -8.70 21.66 1.59
N GLU A 91 -9.18 22.89 1.42
CA GLU A 91 -8.37 24.08 1.14
C GLU A 91 -7.39 24.42 2.26
N ARG A 92 -7.64 23.91 3.48
CA ARG A 92 -6.80 24.12 4.67
C ARG A 92 -5.80 22.98 4.91
N ALA A 93 -5.76 21.96 4.03
CA ALA A 93 -4.95 20.75 4.23
C ALA A 93 -3.47 21.05 4.52
N LEU A 94 -2.88 22.05 3.87
CA LEU A 94 -1.46 22.40 4.04
C LEU A 94 -1.12 22.99 5.42
N ASN A 95 -2.11 23.44 6.20
CA ASN A 95 -1.86 23.97 7.55
C ASN A 95 -1.28 22.90 8.48
N ILE A 96 -1.55 21.61 8.23
CA ILE A 96 -0.95 20.52 9.00
C ILE A 96 0.59 20.51 8.88
N MET A 97 1.13 21.03 7.77
CA MET A 97 2.57 21.13 7.52
C MET A 97 3.15 22.47 7.98
N PHE A 98 2.42 23.57 7.83
CA PHE A 98 2.91 24.91 8.19
C PHE A 98 2.76 25.25 9.67
N THR A 99 1.71 24.74 10.33
CA THR A 99 1.44 24.97 11.75
C THR A 99 1.11 23.65 12.46
N PRO A 100 2.07 22.70 12.54
CA PRO A 100 1.81 21.37 13.08
C PRO A 100 1.65 21.39 14.60
N HIS A 101 0.69 20.63 15.11
CA HIS A 101 0.67 20.26 16.53
C HIS A 101 1.54 19.02 16.73
N LEU A 102 2.74 19.19 17.30
CA LEU A 102 3.77 18.15 17.33
C LEU A 102 3.40 16.90 18.15
N SER A 103 2.43 16.99 19.06
CA SER A 103 1.91 15.81 19.78
C SER A 103 0.89 15.00 18.98
N SER A 104 0.41 15.52 17.84
CA SER A 104 -0.54 14.81 16.98
C SER A 104 0.18 13.84 16.07
N ALA A 105 -0.15 12.55 16.19
CA ALA A 105 0.42 11.52 15.32
C ALA A 105 0.08 11.79 13.84
N MET A 106 -1.15 12.24 13.54
CA MET A 106 -1.55 12.58 12.18
C MET A 106 -0.74 13.74 11.60
N ALA A 107 -0.40 14.75 12.41
CA ALA A 107 0.41 15.87 11.94
C ALA A 107 1.85 15.46 11.63
N MET A 108 2.45 14.66 12.52
CA MET A 108 3.82 14.18 12.33
C MET A 108 3.97 13.22 11.15
N PHE A 109 2.93 12.47 10.81
CA PHE A 109 2.95 11.59 9.64
C PHE A 109 3.23 12.34 8.33
N GLY A 110 2.74 13.57 8.16
CA GLY A 110 3.00 14.37 6.96
C GLY A 110 4.50 14.58 6.70
N PHE A 111 5.31 14.73 7.74
CA PHE A 111 6.75 14.87 7.62
C PHE A 111 7.44 13.55 7.28
N VAL A 112 7.01 12.43 7.88
CA VAL A 112 7.49 11.08 7.53
C VAL A 112 7.19 10.78 6.06
N TYR A 113 5.99 11.15 5.61
CA TYR A 113 5.56 11.02 4.23
C TYR A 113 6.42 11.84 3.26
N LEU A 114 6.66 13.13 3.54
CA LEU A 114 7.49 13.98 2.68
C LEU A 114 8.95 13.52 2.65
N TRP A 115 9.50 13.09 3.80
CA TRP A 115 10.83 12.50 3.86
C TRP A 115 10.94 11.29 2.92
N TYR A 116 9.98 10.38 3.00
CA TYR A 116 9.99 9.18 2.17
C TYR A 116 9.81 9.50 0.68
N LEU A 117 8.87 10.39 0.33
CA LEU A 117 8.64 10.80 -1.06
C LEU A 117 9.86 11.51 -1.66
N LEU A 118 10.34 12.56 -0.99
CA LEU A 118 11.37 13.45 -1.53
C LEU A 118 12.79 12.93 -1.28
N GLY A 119 13.09 12.51 -0.06
CA GLY A 119 14.44 12.13 0.38
C GLY A 119 14.82 10.69 0.07
N VAL A 120 13.86 9.82 -0.24
CA VAL A 120 14.12 8.41 -0.56
C VAL A 120 13.68 8.11 -1.99
N LEU A 121 12.37 8.08 -2.23
CA LEU A 121 11.82 7.46 -3.44
C LEU A 121 12.15 8.25 -4.72
N LEU A 122 11.96 9.56 -4.72
CA LEU A 122 12.28 10.38 -5.90
C LEU A 122 13.78 10.41 -6.18
N LEU A 123 14.63 10.48 -5.16
CA LEU A 123 16.08 10.43 -5.35
C LEU A 123 16.53 9.07 -5.87
N GLU A 124 16.01 7.97 -5.33
CA GLU A 124 16.32 6.63 -5.82
C GLU A 124 15.94 6.45 -7.29
N ILE A 125 14.73 6.85 -7.68
CA ILE A 125 14.29 6.84 -9.08
C ILE A 125 15.18 7.74 -9.93
N TRP A 126 15.51 8.94 -9.45
CA TRP A 126 16.34 9.87 -10.20
C TRP A 126 17.73 9.29 -10.46
N PHE A 127 18.43 8.77 -9.45
CA PHE A 127 19.75 8.14 -9.62
C PHE A 127 19.67 6.93 -10.55
N ASP A 128 18.60 6.14 -10.48
CA ASP A 128 18.44 4.95 -11.32
C ASP A 128 18.21 5.28 -12.81
N TYR A 129 17.50 6.38 -13.08
CA TYR A 129 17.15 6.81 -14.43
C TYR A 129 18.05 7.93 -14.97
N ARG A 130 18.97 8.47 -14.18
CA ARG A 130 19.72 9.70 -14.52
C ARG A 130 20.39 9.62 -15.88
N LYS A 131 21.10 8.53 -16.14
CA LYS A 131 21.73 8.27 -17.44
C LYS A 131 20.72 8.28 -18.57
N ASN A 132 19.62 7.53 -18.41
CA ASN A 132 18.56 7.43 -19.41
C ASN A 132 17.89 8.79 -19.65
N ILE A 133 17.64 9.58 -18.60
CA ILE A 133 17.06 10.92 -18.71
C ILE A 133 17.96 11.83 -19.55
N VAL A 134 19.28 11.80 -19.32
CA VAL A 134 20.25 12.59 -20.10
C VAL A 134 20.29 12.14 -21.56
N GLU A 135 20.28 10.84 -21.81
CA GLU A 135 20.24 10.28 -23.18
C GLU A 135 18.94 10.67 -23.90
N TRP A 136 17.78 10.47 -23.27
CA TRP A 136 16.48 10.85 -23.82
C TRP A 136 16.33 12.36 -24.03
N ALA A 137 16.95 13.20 -23.19
CA ALA A 137 16.99 14.64 -23.38
C ALA A 137 17.78 15.04 -24.64
N LYS A 138 18.86 14.31 -24.96
CA LYS A 138 19.68 14.56 -26.17
C LYS A 138 18.98 14.07 -27.44
N GLU A 139 18.28 12.95 -27.37
CA GLU A 139 17.60 12.31 -28.51
C GLU A 139 16.24 12.94 -28.84
N SER A 140 15.53 13.43 -27.83
CA SER A 140 14.18 13.98 -27.98
C SER A 140 14.18 15.39 -28.60
N ARG A 141 13.03 15.81 -29.14
CA ARG A 141 12.79 17.18 -29.65
C ARG A 141 11.52 17.76 -29.04
N GLY A 142 11.36 19.08 -29.11
CA GLY A 142 10.17 19.81 -28.64
C GLY A 142 9.91 19.64 -27.13
N LEU A 143 8.64 19.46 -26.76
CA LEU A 143 8.20 19.36 -25.36
C LEU A 143 8.87 18.20 -24.61
N LYS A 144 9.07 17.05 -25.26
CA LYS A 144 9.71 15.87 -24.64
C LYS A 144 11.16 16.16 -24.22
N ARG A 145 11.91 16.92 -25.05
CA ARG A 145 13.26 17.40 -24.69
C ARG A 145 13.22 18.38 -23.53
N TRP A 146 12.25 19.28 -23.49
CA TRP A 146 12.11 20.24 -22.40
C TRP A 146 11.84 19.53 -21.06
N ILE A 147 10.92 18.56 -21.05
CA ILE A 147 10.63 17.74 -19.86
C ILE A 147 11.88 17.01 -19.37
N TYR A 148 12.56 16.24 -20.24
CA TYR A 148 13.77 15.53 -19.81
C TYR A 148 14.92 16.46 -19.42
N SER A 149 15.08 17.61 -20.09
CA SER A 149 16.05 18.63 -19.69
C SER A 149 15.82 19.11 -18.26
N ILE A 150 14.56 19.33 -17.85
CA ILE A 150 14.25 19.67 -16.45
C ILE A 150 14.57 18.51 -15.52
N LEU A 151 14.23 17.28 -15.91
CA LEU A 151 14.50 16.08 -15.10
C LEU A 151 16.00 15.78 -14.94
N THR A 152 16.88 16.32 -15.79
CA THR A 152 18.33 16.26 -15.54
C THR A 152 18.77 17.03 -14.29
N LEU A 153 17.91 17.93 -13.77
CA LEU A 153 18.23 18.86 -12.67
C LEU A 153 19.51 19.68 -12.93
N GLY A 154 19.83 19.92 -14.20
CA GLY A 154 21.04 20.64 -14.62
C GLY A 154 22.32 19.80 -14.64
N TYR A 155 22.25 18.50 -14.32
CA TYR A 155 23.42 17.62 -14.28
C TYR A 155 23.48 16.67 -15.49
N TRP A 156 24.37 16.99 -16.43
CA TRP A 156 24.48 16.33 -17.74
C TRP A 156 25.65 15.35 -17.88
N ASP A 157 26.52 15.26 -16.87
CA ASP A 157 27.72 14.41 -16.93
C ASP A 157 27.36 12.93 -16.83
N VAL A 158 27.75 12.14 -17.84
CA VAL A 158 27.54 10.68 -17.90
C VAL A 158 28.87 9.92 -17.96
N SER A 159 29.94 10.52 -17.46
CA SER A 159 31.24 9.87 -17.29
C SER A 159 31.15 8.64 -16.39
N GLU A 160 32.08 7.69 -16.55
CA GLU A 160 32.12 6.48 -15.72
C GLU A 160 32.23 6.81 -14.23
N ARG A 161 32.98 7.86 -13.87
CA ARG A 161 33.11 8.34 -12.48
C ARG A 161 31.77 8.85 -11.93
N SER A 162 31.01 9.57 -12.75
CA SER A 162 29.68 10.07 -12.39
C SER A 162 28.69 8.92 -12.18
N LEU A 163 28.67 7.94 -13.10
CA LEU A 163 27.82 6.75 -12.98
C LEU A 163 28.18 5.88 -11.77
N ALA A 164 29.46 5.75 -11.44
CA ALA A 164 29.90 5.04 -10.23
C ALA A 164 29.44 5.76 -8.95
N PHE A 165 29.38 7.09 -8.97
CA PHE A 165 28.81 7.86 -7.87
C PHE A 165 27.30 7.63 -7.76
N ASP A 166 26.56 7.67 -8.87
CA ASP A 166 25.12 7.41 -8.88
C ASP A 166 24.78 6.06 -8.27
N GLU A 167 25.53 5.03 -8.62
CA GLU A 167 25.31 3.68 -8.10
C GLU A 167 25.57 3.61 -6.59
N LYS A 168 26.64 4.26 -6.13
CA LYS A 168 26.95 4.34 -4.70
C LYS A 168 25.90 5.14 -3.92
N ALA A 169 25.46 6.28 -4.47
CA ALA A 169 24.44 7.13 -3.89
C ALA A 169 23.08 6.43 -3.86
N GLY A 170 22.67 5.81 -4.98
CA GLY A 170 21.46 5.01 -5.08
C GLY A 170 21.44 3.87 -4.06
N ARG A 171 22.52 3.10 -3.95
CA ARG A 171 22.64 2.04 -2.93
C ARG A 171 22.54 2.58 -1.50
N PHE A 172 23.17 3.72 -1.21
CA PHE A 172 23.08 4.36 0.10
C PHE A 172 21.64 4.80 0.43
N ILE A 173 20.97 5.41 -0.55
CA ILE A 173 19.57 5.83 -0.43
C ILE A 173 18.67 4.62 -0.19
N THR A 174 18.84 3.52 -0.92
CA THR A 174 18.03 2.31 -0.69
C THR A 174 18.26 1.72 0.71
N VAL A 175 19.50 1.74 1.22
CA VAL A 175 19.80 1.29 2.59
C VAL A 175 19.09 2.15 3.64
N ILE A 176 18.99 3.47 3.44
CA ILE A 176 18.18 4.36 4.28
C ILE A 176 16.68 4.20 4.00
N GLY A 177 16.35 3.84 2.77
CA GLY A 177 14.99 3.71 2.27
C GLY A 177 14.26 2.53 2.90
N ILE A 178 14.93 1.41 3.17
CA ILE A 178 14.34 0.25 3.86
C ILE A 178 13.77 0.64 5.24
N PRO A 179 14.56 1.19 6.19
CA PRO A 179 14.01 1.63 7.48
C PRO A 179 13.03 2.80 7.31
N SER A 180 13.20 3.66 6.31
CA SER A 180 12.23 4.73 6.04
C SER A 180 10.88 4.20 5.55
N ALA A 181 10.84 3.12 4.75
CA ALA A 181 9.62 2.45 4.31
C ALA A 181 8.92 1.74 5.48
N VAL A 182 9.72 1.09 6.34
CA VAL A 182 9.24 0.50 7.60
C VAL A 182 8.63 1.58 8.49
N LEU A 183 9.31 2.72 8.64
CA LEU A 183 8.80 3.85 9.41
C LEU A 183 7.52 4.40 8.79
N LEU A 184 7.49 4.67 7.48
CA LEU A 184 6.31 5.20 6.78
C LEU A 184 5.07 4.37 7.10
N HIS A 185 5.12 3.07 6.85
CA HIS A 185 3.92 2.25 6.98
C HIS A 185 3.68 1.74 8.41
N GLY A 186 4.75 1.46 9.16
CA GLY A 186 4.66 1.15 10.59
C GLY A 186 4.06 2.31 11.39
N TYR A 187 4.32 3.56 10.98
CA TYR A 187 3.70 4.74 11.58
C TYR A 187 2.19 4.76 11.41
N VAL A 188 1.67 4.28 10.28
CA VAL A 188 0.22 4.16 10.07
C VAL A 188 -0.37 3.19 11.10
N GLY A 189 0.25 2.03 11.31
CA GLY A 189 -0.16 1.11 12.37
C GLY A 189 -0.01 1.70 13.78
N PHE A 190 0.98 2.57 14.01
CA PHE A 190 1.13 3.33 15.25
C PHE A 190 -0.03 4.31 15.48
N ILE A 191 -0.52 5.00 14.43
CA ILE A 191 -1.69 5.88 14.54
C ILE A 191 -2.89 5.11 15.11
N PHE A 192 -3.20 3.92 14.58
CA PHE A 192 -4.27 3.09 15.11
C PHE A 192 -3.95 2.53 16.50
N GLY A 193 -2.78 1.88 16.66
CA GLY A 193 -2.38 1.22 17.90
C GLY A 193 -2.28 2.14 19.12
N SER A 194 -2.03 3.44 18.89
CA SER A 194 -1.94 4.44 19.96
C SER A 194 -3.29 4.88 20.53
N VAL A 195 -4.42 4.53 19.88
CA VAL A 195 -5.78 4.89 20.33
C VAL A 195 -6.25 3.91 21.41
N LYS A 196 -5.75 4.10 22.63
CA LYS A 196 -6.07 3.26 23.80
C LYS A 196 -7.56 3.11 24.10
N GLY A 197 -8.36 4.13 23.75
CA GLY A 197 -9.81 4.13 23.95
C GLY A 197 -10.60 3.27 22.97
N ASN A 198 -9.94 2.65 21.98
CA ASN A 198 -10.58 1.73 21.05
C ASN A 198 -10.01 0.32 21.24
N PRO A 199 -10.80 -0.65 21.74
CA PRO A 199 -10.30 -1.99 22.04
C PRO A 199 -9.94 -2.80 20.78
N TRP A 200 -10.52 -2.49 19.62
CA TRP A 200 -10.15 -3.13 18.36
C TRP A 200 -8.76 -2.67 17.90
N TRP A 201 -8.48 -1.38 18.02
CA TRP A 201 -7.21 -0.80 17.56
C TRP A 201 -6.06 -0.95 18.56
N SER A 202 -6.34 -0.91 19.86
CA SER A 202 -5.34 -0.85 20.92
C SER A 202 -4.54 -2.16 21.03
N SER A 203 -3.51 -2.29 20.20
CA SER A 203 -2.50 -3.36 20.28
C SER A 203 -1.10 -2.79 19.99
N VAL A 204 -0.13 -3.24 20.78
CA VAL A 204 1.29 -2.91 20.59
C VAL A 204 1.84 -3.56 19.32
N LEU A 205 1.21 -4.63 18.82
CA LEU A 205 1.60 -5.31 17.58
C LEU A 205 1.08 -4.61 16.33
N MET A 206 0.18 -3.63 16.46
CA MET A 206 -0.45 -2.94 15.33
C MET A 206 0.54 -2.36 14.30
N PRO A 207 1.63 -1.68 14.68
CA PRO A 207 2.66 -1.22 13.73
C PRO A 207 3.25 -2.37 12.89
N ILE A 208 3.48 -3.52 13.50
CA ILE A 208 4.15 -4.66 12.86
C ILE A 208 3.15 -5.41 11.96
N ILE A 209 1.90 -5.60 12.42
CA ILE A 209 0.81 -6.19 11.61
C ILE A 209 0.55 -5.34 10.36
N PHE A 210 0.51 -4.02 10.51
CA PHE A 210 0.37 -3.12 9.36
C PHE A 210 1.54 -3.23 8.39
N LEU A 211 2.77 -3.33 8.91
CA LEU A 211 3.97 -3.48 8.10
C LEU A 211 3.99 -4.79 7.30
N LEU A 212 3.70 -5.93 7.93
CA LEU A 212 3.72 -7.23 7.25
C LEU A 212 2.64 -7.30 6.17
N SER A 213 1.41 -6.88 6.47
CA SER A 213 0.32 -6.83 5.48
C SER A 213 0.62 -5.85 4.32
N ALA A 214 1.38 -4.78 4.56
CA ALA A 214 1.87 -3.89 3.50
C ALA A 214 2.92 -4.56 2.60
N ILE A 215 3.86 -5.31 3.17
CA ILE A 215 4.83 -6.09 2.39
C ILE A 215 4.10 -7.09 1.50
N VAL A 216 3.18 -7.87 2.09
CA VAL A 216 2.36 -8.86 1.40
C VAL A 216 1.59 -8.23 0.22
N SER A 217 0.86 -7.14 0.47
CA SER A 217 0.06 -6.48 -0.58
C SER A 217 0.90 -5.80 -1.66
N GLY A 218 2.01 -5.13 -1.31
CA GLY A 218 2.87 -4.50 -2.31
C GLY A 218 3.59 -5.50 -3.21
N ILE A 219 4.04 -6.64 -2.67
CA ILE A 219 4.61 -7.74 -3.49
C ILE A 219 3.53 -8.30 -4.44
N ALA A 220 2.31 -8.52 -3.95
CA ALA A 220 1.20 -8.97 -4.76
C ALA A 220 0.83 -7.97 -5.87
N ALA A 221 0.84 -6.66 -5.58
CA ALA A 221 0.59 -5.63 -6.57
C ALA A 221 1.64 -5.64 -7.68
N VAL A 222 2.94 -5.69 -7.35
CA VAL A 222 3.99 -5.77 -8.38
C VAL A 222 3.86 -7.04 -9.21
N LEU A 223 3.54 -8.18 -8.60
CA LEU A 223 3.30 -9.43 -9.32
C LEU A 223 2.23 -9.25 -10.40
N LEU A 224 1.05 -8.75 -10.02
CA LEU A 224 -0.06 -8.54 -10.95
C LEU A 224 0.28 -7.51 -12.03
N ILE A 225 0.85 -6.37 -11.64
CA ILE A 225 1.21 -5.30 -12.58
C ILE A 225 2.26 -5.79 -13.57
N TYR A 226 3.25 -6.58 -13.15
CA TYR A 226 4.23 -7.18 -14.05
C TYR A 226 3.60 -8.18 -15.02
N MET A 227 2.70 -9.04 -14.55
CA MET A 227 2.00 -10.00 -15.40
C MET A 227 1.07 -9.33 -16.41
N VAL A 228 0.28 -8.34 -15.97
CA VAL A 228 -0.63 -7.56 -16.81
C VAL A 228 0.15 -6.73 -17.83
N SER A 229 1.21 -6.03 -17.40
CA SER A 229 2.04 -5.25 -18.32
C SER A 229 2.77 -6.12 -19.35
N SER A 230 3.18 -7.33 -18.99
CA SER A 230 3.76 -8.28 -19.94
C SER A 230 2.72 -8.79 -20.95
N TRP A 231 1.49 -9.04 -20.51
CA TRP A 231 0.37 -9.39 -21.39
C TRP A 231 0.01 -8.25 -22.36
N ILE A 232 -0.13 -7.01 -21.87
CA ILE A 232 -0.43 -5.83 -22.70
C ILE A 232 0.67 -5.61 -23.76
N ARG A 233 1.94 -5.76 -23.37
CA ARG A 233 3.10 -5.60 -24.27
C ARG A 233 3.34 -6.82 -25.17
N ARG A 234 2.62 -7.92 -24.98
CA ARG A 234 2.81 -9.20 -25.68
C ARG A 234 4.24 -9.76 -25.54
N ILE A 235 4.87 -9.56 -24.39
CA ILE A 235 6.20 -10.08 -24.06
C ILE A 235 6.03 -11.32 -23.17
N PRO A 236 6.80 -12.41 -23.39
CA PRO A 236 6.73 -13.59 -22.53
C PRO A 236 7.08 -13.23 -21.08
N ILE A 237 6.25 -13.72 -20.15
CA ILE A 237 6.48 -13.55 -18.71
C ILE A 237 7.73 -14.35 -18.32
N ASP A 238 8.68 -13.71 -17.64
CA ASP A 238 9.82 -14.42 -17.07
C ASP A 238 9.37 -15.26 -15.87
N MET A 239 9.25 -16.57 -16.09
CA MET A 239 8.81 -17.51 -15.05
C MET A 239 9.73 -17.54 -13.84
N LYS A 240 11.05 -17.38 -14.01
CA LYS A 240 11.99 -17.34 -12.88
C LYS A 240 11.71 -16.14 -11.98
N CYS A 241 11.33 -15.03 -12.59
CA CYS A 241 10.97 -13.80 -11.89
C CYS A 241 9.66 -13.96 -11.10
N VAL A 242 8.56 -14.32 -11.77
CA VAL A 242 7.25 -14.46 -11.09
C VAL A 242 7.24 -15.58 -10.05
N ASP A 243 8.05 -16.63 -10.24
CA ASP A 243 8.24 -17.67 -9.22
C ASP A 243 9.02 -17.18 -8.01
N ALA A 244 10.03 -16.34 -8.22
CA ALA A 244 10.74 -15.70 -7.12
C ALA A 244 9.80 -14.78 -6.33
N ILE A 245 9.03 -13.93 -7.02
CA ILE A 245 8.03 -13.06 -6.40
C ILE A 245 7.01 -13.90 -5.61
N GLY A 246 6.50 -14.99 -6.19
CA GLY A 246 5.58 -15.91 -5.52
C GLY A 246 6.16 -16.54 -4.25
N ARG A 247 7.45 -16.91 -4.24
CA ARG A 247 8.12 -17.39 -3.01
C ARG A 247 8.24 -16.31 -1.95
N TYR A 248 8.65 -15.09 -2.31
CA TYR A 248 8.70 -13.97 -1.36
C TYR A 248 7.32 -13.62 -0.80
N LEU A 249 6.29 -13.62 -1.64
CA LEU A 249 4.90 -13.43 -1.23
C LEU A 249 4.45 -14.52 -0.25
N MET A 250 4.77 -15.78 -0.53
CA MET A 250 4.46 -16.90 0.36
C MET A 250 5.12 -16.74 1.74
N PHE A 251 6.43 -16.40 1.78
CA PHE A 251 7.11 -16.18 3.05
C PHE A 251 6.53 -14.97 3.81
N ALA A 252 6.25 -13.87 3.11
CA ALA A 252 5.62 -12.71 3.71
C ALA A 252 4.25 -13.05 4.32
N LEU A 253 3.42 -13.84 3.62
CA LEU A 253 2.13 -14.31 4.13
C LEU A 253 2.25 -15.20 5.37
N ILE A 254 3.27 -16.06 5.43
CA ILE A 254 3.52 -16.90 6.62
C ILE A 254 3.77 -16.00 7.83
N PHE A 255 4.65 -15.01 7.70
CA PHE A 255 4.96 -14.09 8.80
C PHE A 255 3.74 -13.24 9.18
N ASP A 256 3.01 -12.74 8.20
CA ASP A 256 1.81 -11.92 8.39
C ASP A 256 0.73 -12.68 9.17
N LEU A 257 0.35 -13.87 8.69
CA LEU A 257 -0.67 -14.71 9.35
C LEU A 257 -0.22 -15.23 10.71
N ALA A 258 1.08 -15.53 10.89
CA ALA A 258 1.61 -15.93 12.17
C ALA A 258 1.52 -14.80 13.20
N LEU A 259 1.82 -13.56 12.80
CA LEU A 259 1.76 -12.41 13.69
C LEU A 259 0.32 -12.00 14.00
N GLU A 260 -0.57 -11.98 13.01
CA GLU A 260 -2.01 -11.76 13.23
C GLU A 260 -2.59 -12.85 14.16
N GLY A 261 -2.24 -14.11 13.93
CA GLY A 261 -2.64 -15.21 14.80
C GLY A 261 -2.12 -15.07 16.22
N LEU A 262 -0.87 -14.60 16.39
CA LEU A 262 -0.30 -14.33 17.70
C LEU A 262 -1.05 -13.21 18.44
N ASP A 263 -1.43 -12.12 17.77
CA ASP A 263 -2.24 -11.04 18.36
C ASP A 263 -3.60 -11.57 18.83
N VAL A 264 -4.25 -12.41 18.02
CA VAL A 264 -5.53 -13.05 18.40
C VAL A 264 -5.35 -13.97 19.61
N VAL A 265 -4.34 -14.85 19.61
CA VAL A 265 -4.06 -15.75 20.74
C VAL A 265 -3.74 -14.95 22.01
N HIS A 266 -2.95 -13.88 21.90
CA HIS A 266 -2.62 -13.02 23.03
C HIS A 266 -3.89 -12.37 23.61
N ARG A 267 -4.77 -11.81 22.77
CA ARG A 267 -6.05 -11.23 23.21
C ARG A 267 -6.97 -12.26 23.86
N MET A 268 -7.00 -13.48 23.34
CA MET A 268 -7.75 -14.60 23.94
C MET A 268 -7.21 -15.01 25.31
N TYR A 269 -5.89 -14.98 25.48
CA TYR A 269 -5.23 -15.36 26.72
C TYR A 269 -5.31 -14.25 27.78
N GLU A 270 -5.10 -12.99 27.38
CA GLU A 270 -5.24 -11.83 28.26
C GLU A 270 -6.67 -11.72 28.79
N ALA A 271 -7.67 -12.09 27.96
CA ALA A 271 -9.08 -12.09 28.31
C ALA A 271 -9.51 -10.81 29.05
N GLY A 272 -8.99 -9.67 28.58
CA GLY A 272 -9.21 -8.37 29.21
C GLY A 272 -10.67 -7.94 29.19
N GLU A 273 -10.96 -6.79 29.82
CA GLU A 273 -12.32 -6.28 30.03
C GLU A 273 -13.17 -6.21 28.74
N TRP A 274 -12.52 -6.03 27.58
CA TRP A 274 -13.19 -5.87 26.28
C TRP A 274 -13.38 -7.18 25.50
N PHE A 275 -12.96 -8.31 26.03
CA PHE A 275 -12.90 -9.58 25.29
C PHE A 275 -14.28 -10.02 24.77
N GLU A 276 -15.34 -9.87 25.57
CA GLU A 276 -16.69 -10.24 25.16
C GLU A 276 -17.23 -9.36 24.03
N VAL A 277 -16.98 -8.05 24.10
CA VAL A 277 -17.39 -7.08 23.06
C VAL A 277 -16.66 -7.37 21.75
N LEU A 278 -15.35 -7.63 21.81
CA LEU A 278 -14.56 -8.03 20.63
C LEU A 278 -15.06 -9.36 20.04
N GLY A 279 -15.46 -10.30 20.90
CA GLY A 279 -16.06 -11.57 20.50
C GLY A 279 -17.41 -11.41 19.81
N LEU A 280 -18.28 -10.53 20.31
CA LEU A 280 -19.57 -10.22 19.69
C LEU A 280 -19.38 -9.57 18.32
N LEU A 281 -18.46 -8.60 18.22
CA LEU A 281 -18.13 -7.94 16.97
C LEU A 281 -17.58 -8.93 15.93
N SER A 282 -16.64 -9.79 16.34
CA SER A 282 -15.97 -10.75 15.45
C SER A 282 -16.88 -11.89 14.99
N ARG A 283 -17.76 -12.40 15.86
CA ARG A 283 -18.70 -13.49 15.53
C ARG A 283 -19.96 -13.00 14.82
N GLY A 284 -20.31 -11.72 15.00
CA GLY A 284 -21.44 -11.08 14.34
C GLY A 284 -21.00 -10.30 13.11
N TYR A 285 -20.92 -8.98 13.25
CA TYR A 285 -20.79 -8.02 12.15
C TYR A 285 -19.53 -8.18 11.28
N LEU A 286 -18.43 -8.67 11.84
CA LEU A 286 -17.16 -8.80 11.12
C LEU A 286 -16.84 -10.23 10.69
N PHE A 287 -17.74 -11.20 10.92
CA PHE A 287 -17.40 -12.61 10.68
C PHE A 287 -17.03 -12.88 9.22
N GLU A 288 -17.86 -12.42 8.28
CA GLU A 288 -17.66 -12.62 6.86
C GLU A 288 -16.41 -11.90 6.35
N THR A 289 -16.16 -10.68 6.82
CA THR A 289 -15.05 -9.85 6.35
C THR A 289 -13.71 -10.24 6.96
N VAL A 290 -13.67 -10.65 8.24
CA VAL A 290 -12.45 -11.09 8.94
C VAL A 290 -12.11 -12.53 8.60
N PHE A 291 -13.01 -13.48 8.88
CA PHE A 291 -12.70 -14.90 8.71
C PHE A 291 -12.83 -15.35 7.25
N GLY A 292 -13.86 -14.88 6.54
CA GLY A 292 -14.10 -15.23 5.15
C GLY A 292 -13.12 -14.54 4.20
N MET A 293 -13.22 -13.21 4.08
CA MET A 293 -12.53 -12.46 3.04
C MET A 293 -11.04 -12.20 3.36
N GLN A 294 -10.73 -11.71 4.56
CA GLN A 294 -9.34 -11.44 4.97
C GLN A 294 -8.58 -12.75 5.21
N PHE A 295 -8.98 -13.54 6.21
CA PHE A 295 -8.19 -14.68 6.68
C PHE A 295 -8.21 -15.85 5.69
N PHE A 296 -9.39 -16.36 5.35
CA PHE A 296 -9.49 -17.57 4.52
C PHE A 296 -9.14 -17.27 3.06
N LEU A 297 -9.90 -16.38 2.42
CA LEU A 297 -9.77 -16.09 0.99
C LEU A 297 -8.48 -15.31 0.67
N GLY A 298 -8.11 -14.34 1.49
CA GLY A 298 -6.94 -13.50 1.29
C GLY A 298 -5.62 -14.03 1.87
N GLY A 299 -5.69 -14.87 2.90
CA GLY A 299 -4.53 -15.42 3.60
C GLY A 299 -4.29 -16.90 3.29
N VAL A 300 -5.19 -17.76 3.77
CA VAL A 300 -5.02 -19.23 3.73
C VAL A 300 -5.01 -19.76 2.29
N VAL A 301 -5.98 -19.38 1.46
CA VAL A 301 -6.08 -19.88 0.08
C VAL A 301 -4.83 -19.53 -0.74
N PRO A 302 -4.33 -18.28 -0.76
CA PRO A 302 -3.10 -17.93 -1.44
C PRO A 302 -1.88 -18.64 -0.85
N LEU A 303 -1.76 -18.72 0.48
CA LEU A 303 -0.65 -19.39 1.14
C LEU A 303 -0.55 -20.87 0.74
N VAL A 304 -1.65 -21.61 0.87
CA VAL A 304 -1.72 -23.03 0.50
C VAL A 304 -1.44 -23.19 -1.00
N SER A 305 -2.02 -22.35 -1.84
CA SER A 305 -1.80 -22.42 -3.29
C SER A 305 -0.34 -22.19 -3.68
N LEU A 306 0.32 -21.19 -3.08
CA LEU A 306 1.73 -20.89 -3.33
C LEU A 306 2.67 -21.98 -2.78
N ALA A 307 2.33 -22.57 -1.64
CA ALA A 307 3.05 -23.69 -1.06
C ALA A 307 2.95 -24.94 -1.94
N LEU A 308 1.76 -25.26 -2.44
CA LEU A 308 1.53 -26.37 -3.37
C LEU A 308 2.34 -26.21 -4.67
N LEU A 309 2.52 -24.97 -5.17
CA LEU A 309 3.38 -24.71 -6.34
C LEU A 309 4.88 -25.02 -6.11
N GLN A 310 5.33 -25.14 -4.86
CA GLN A 310 6.71 -25.52 -4.54
C GLN A 310 6.92 -27.04 -4.65
N TRP A 311 5.86 -27.84 -4.43
CA TRP A 311 5.95 -29.29 -4.38
C TRP A 311 5.39 -29.97 -5.63
N LEU A 312 4.34 -29.39 -6.22
CA LEU A 312 3.68 -29.94 -7.40
C LEU A 312 4.33 -29.46 -8.69
N LYS A 313 4.67 -30.41 -9.56
CA LYS A 313 5.06 -30.12 -10.94
C LYS A 313 3.80 -29.85 -11.75
N VAL A 314 3.49 -28.58 -11.96
CA VAL A 314 2.33 -28.14 -12.76
C VAL A 314 2.78 -27.51 -14.08
N SER A 315 1.89 -27.46 -15.06
CA SER A 315 2.13 -26.75 -16.31
C SER A 315 2.41 -25.27 -16.07
N GLU A 316 3.17 -24.63 -16.95
CA GLU A 316 3.48 -23.21 -16.87
C GLU A 316 2.22 -22.33 -16.89
N LEU A 317 1.21 -22.72 -17.68
CA LEU A 317 -0.06 -22.01 -17.73
C LEU A 317 -0.81 -22.07 -16.39
N THR A 318 -0.86 -23.25 -15.76
CA THR A 318 -1.47 -23.42 -14.43
C THR A 318 -0.72 -22.59 -13.39
N ARG A 319 0.62 -22.62 -13.44
CA ARG A 319 1.49 -21.87 -12.52
C ARG A 319 1.23 -20.36 -12.60
N ARG A 320 1.16 -19.81 -13.82
CA ARG A 320 0.81 -18.40 -14.06
C ARG A 320 -0.57 -18.07 -13.50
N ARG A 321 -1.59 -18.91 -13.77
CA ARG A 321 -2.96 -18.68 -13.28
C ARG A 321 -3.03 -18.69 -11.75
N VAL A 322 -2.35 -19.62 -11.09
CA VAL A 322 -2.31 -19.70 -9.63
C VAL A 322 -1.60 -18.48 -9.04
N LEU A 323 -0.45 -18.07 -9.59
CA LEU A 323 0.26 -16.86 -9.14
C LEU A 323 -0.61 -15.60 -9.27
N PHE A 324 -1.30 -15.45 -10.41
CA PHE A 324 -2.21 -14.33 -10.63
C PHE A 324 -3.39 -14.35 -9.67
N ALA A 325 -4.05 -15.51 -9.51
CA ALA A 325 -5.17 -15.66 -8.59
C ALA A 325 -4.73 -15.37 -7.15
N SER A 326 -3.62 -15.94 -6.68
CA SER A 326 -3.05 -15.67 -5.36
C SER A 326 -2.78 -14.18 -5.15
N GLY A 327 -2.15 -13.50 -6.12
CA GLY A 327 -1.92 -12.06 -6.02
C GLY A 327 -3.21 -11.24 -5.88
N ALA A 328 -4.24 -11.55 -6.67
CA ALA A 328 -5.53 -10.85 -6.62
C ALA A 328 -6.28 -11.09 -5.31
N LEU A 329 -6.27 -12.34 -4.83
CA LEU A 329 -6.88 -12.72 -3.55
C LEU A 329 -6.18 -12.04 -2.38
N VAL A 330 -4.85 -11.99 -2.38
CA VAL A 330 -4.07 -11.27 -1.35
C VAL A 330 -4.42 -9.79 -1.32
N LEU A 331 -4.45 -9.11 -2.48
CA LEU A 331 -4.82 -7.70 -2.54
C LEU A 331 -6.22 -7.43 -2.00
N THR A 332 -7.15 -8.34 -2.29
CA THR A 332 -8.53 -8.28 -1.78
C THR A 332 -8.55 -8.51 -0.27
N GLY A 333 -7.84 -9.52 0.23
CA GLY A 333 -7.73 -9.83 1.65
C GLY A 333 -7.18 -8.67 2.47
N VAL A 334 -6.10 -8.03 2.00
CA VAL A 334 -5.52 -6.87 2.68
C VAL A 334 -6.44 -5.64 2.62
N LEU A 335 -7.21 -5.47 1.55
CA LEU A 335 -8.24 -4.43 1.50
C LEU A 335 -9.32 -4.66 2.58
N PHE A 336 -9.79 -5.90 2.72
CA PHE A 336 -10.71 -6.27 3.80
C PHE A 336 -10.06 -6.12 5.18
N MET A 337 -8.78 -6.39 5.33
CA MET A 337 -8.05 -6.12 6.57
C MET A 337 -8.09 -4.63 6.92
N ARG A 338 -7.82 -3.72 5.97
CA ARG A 338 -7.94 -2.27 6.19
C ARG A 338 -9.37 -1.86 6.51
N TRP A 339 -10.34 -2.46 5.84
CA TRP A 339 -11.76 -2.25 6.12
C TRP A 339 -12.11 -2.67 7.56
N ASN A 340 -11.69 -3.87 7.97
CA ASN A 340 -11.94 -4.42 9.30
C ASN A 340 -11.28 -3.55 10.38
N VAL A 341 -10.08 -3.03 10.15
CA VAL A 341 -9.45 -2.10 11.09
C VAL A 341 -10.24 -0.80 11.15
N VAL A 342 -10.43 -0.10 10.04
CA VAL A 342 -10.99 1.27 10.05
C VAL A 342 -12.48 1.28 10.36
N ILE A 343 -13.28 0.53 9.60
CA ILE A 343 -14.74 0.48 9.79
C ILE A 343 -15.07 -0.37 11.00
N GLY A 344 -14.50 -1.58 11.09
CA GLY A 344 -14.79 -2.50 12.19
C GLY A 344 -14.46 -1.91 13.56
N GLY A 345 -13.36 -1.18 13.69
CA GLY A 345 -13.01 -0.51 14.94
C GLY A 345 -13.98 0.59 15.36
N GLN A 346 -14.74 1.18 14.43
CA GLN A 346 -15.74 2.20 14.73
C GLN A 346 -17.14 1.63 15.00
N LEU A 347 -17.36 0.33 14.73
CA LEU A 347 -18.64 -0.33 14.99
C LEU A 347 -18.92 -0.50 16.48
N ILE A 348 -17.92 -0.30 17.34
CA ILE A 348 -18.10 -0.27 18.79
C ILE A 348 -18.51 1.15 19.19
N SER A 349 -19.65 1.28 19.86
CA SER A 349 -20.07 2.57 20.43
C SER A 349 -19.01 3.09 21.42
N LYS A 350 -18.79 4.41 21.47
CA LYS A 350 -17.88 5.01 22.46
C LYS A 350 -18.40 4.95 23.89
N SER A 351 -19.72 4.84 24.09
CA SER A 351 -20.30 4.53 25.40
C SER A 351 -20.17 3.05 25.77
N LEU A 352 -19.75 2.21 24.80
CA LEU A 352 -19.65 0.75 24.90
C LEU A 352 -21.00 0.07 25.21
N ALA A 353 -22.10 0.81 25.11
CA ALA A 353 -23.45 0.33 25.36
C ALA A 353 -23.98 -0.57 24.25
N GLY A 354 -23.28 -0.69 23.11
CA GLY A 354 -23.68 -1.53 22.00
C GLY A 354 -22.80 -1.41 20.76
N LEU A 355 -23.31 -1.95 19.66
CA LEU A 355 -22.67 -1.92 18.34
C LEU A 355 -23.49 -1.05 17.38
N THR A 356 -22.81 -0.36 16.47
CA THR A 356 -23.41 0.41 15.37
C THR A 356 -23.21 -0.32 14.04
N THR A 357 -23.76 0.24 12.96
CA THR A 357 -23.63 -0.31 11.60
C THR A 357 -23.08 0.73 10.65
N TYR A 358 -22.40 0.25 9.61
CA TYR A 358 -21.90 1.10 8.53
C TYR A 358 -22.40 0.55 7.20
N ARG A 359 -22.89 1.45 6.34
CA ARG A 359 -23.24 1.14 4.96
C ARG A 359 -22.56 2.13 4.03
N VAL A 360 -21.93 1.61 2.99
CA VAL A 360 -21.35 2.47 1.95
C VAL A 360 -22.47 3.12 1.16
N VAL A 361 -22.52 4.45 1.22
CA VAL A 361 -23.33 5.22 0.28
C VAL A 361 -22.55 5.30 -1.03
N MET A 362 -23.14 4.89 -2.15
CA MET A 362 -22.42 4.85 -3.44
C MET A 362 -22.20 6.25 -4.04
N ALA A 363 -23.13 7.18 -3.80
CA ALA A 363 -23.07 8.57 -4.24
C ALA A 363 -22.73 9.50 -3.07
N GLY A 364 -22.02 10.60 -3.33
CA GLY A 364 -21.58 11.57 -2.32
C GLY A 364 -20.06 11.72 -2.28
N GLU A 365 -19.59 12.77 -1.60
CA GLU A 365 -18.18 13.19 -1.55
C GLU A 365 -17.24 12.15 -0.90
N GLU A 366 -17.80 11.30 -0.04
CA GLU A 366 -17.09 10.18 0.59
C GLU A 366 -17.62 8.81 0.14
N GLY A 367 -18.40 8.80 -0.95
CA GLY A 367 -19.10 7.61 -1.40
C GLY A 367 -18.22 6.59 -2.12
N GLY A 368 -18.78 5.39 -2.34
CA GLY A 368 -18.11 4.29 -3.04
C GLY A 368 -17.62 4.64 -4.45
N GLY A 369 -18.29 5.56 -5.15
CA GLY A 369 -17.84 6.04 -6.46
C GLY A 369 -16.49 6.77 -6.42
N ILE A 370 -16.31 7.69 -5.46
CA ILE A 370 -15.04 8.41 -5.28
C ILE A 370 -13.96 7.47 -4.79
N ALA A 371 -14.30 6.54 -3.90
CA ALA A 371 -13.39 5.49 -3.47
C ALA A 371 -12.85 4.67 -4.66
N LEU A 372 -13.71 4.30 -5.61
CA LEU A 372 -13.29 3.59 -6.82
C LEU A 372 -12.36 4.45 -7.70
N VAL A 373 -12.67 5.74 -7.87
CA VAL A 373 -11.79 6.66 -8.61
C VAL A 373 -10.42 6.74 -7.95
N VAL A 374 -10.37 6.95 -6.64
CA VAL A 374 -9.12 7.01 -5.86
C VAL A 374 -8.32 5.70 -5.96
N LEU A 375 -8.99 4.55 -5.97
CA LEU A 375 -8.33 3.25 -6.12
C LEU A 375 -7.73 3.04 -7.52
N LEU A 376 -8.34 3.61 -8.57
CA LEU A 376 -7.89 3.47 -9.96
C LEU A 376 -6.87 4.54 -10.39
N LEU A 377 -6.88 5.71 -9.77
CA LEU A 377 -5.95 6.82 -10.07
C LEU A 377 -4.45 6.43 -10.05
N PRO A 378 -3.94 5.60 -9.13
CA PRO A 378 -2.56 5.14 -9.15
C PRO A 378 -2.20 4.39 -10.44
N MET A 379 -3.16 3.68 -11.06
CA MET A 379 -2.91 3.00 -12.33
C MET A 379 -2.74 4.00 -13.48
N LEU A 380 -3.51 5.09 -13.49
CA LEU A 380 -3.35 6.17 -14.46
C LEU A 380 -2.02 6.90 -14.26
N ALA A 381 -1.65 7.20 -13.00
CA ALA A 381 -0.36 7.76 -12.65
C ALA A 381 0.78 6.82 -13.09
N LEU A 382 0.63 5.51 -12.88
CA LEU A 382 1.60 4.51 -13.31
C LEU A 382 1.74 4.46 -14.84
N LEU A 383 0.64 4.51 -15.59
CA LEU A 383 0.69 4.57 -17.05
C LEU A 383 1.47 5.79 -17.54
N PHE A 384 1.22 6.95 -16.93
CA PHE A 384 1.99 8.17 -17.22
C PHE A 384 3.47 8.02 -16.85
N LEU A 385 3.78 7.47 -15.68
CA LEU A 385 5.16 7.26 -15.22
C LEU A 385 5.90 6.23 -16.09
N VAL A 386 5.26 5.15 -16.52
CA VAL A 386 5.84 4.15 -17.43
C VAL A 386 6.09 4.74 -18.82
N TRP A 387 5.23 5.65 -19.28
CA TRP A 387 5.46 6.40 -20.52
C TRP A 387 6.63 7.39 -20.39
N LEU A 388 6.73 8.09 -19.25
CA LEU A 388 7.78 9.08 -18.99
C LEU A 388 9.15 8.44 -18.71
N LEU A 389 9.16 7.37 -17.92
CA LEU A 389 10.34 6.66 -17.42
C LEU A 389 10.22 5.14 -17.70
N PRO A 390 10.33 4.68 -18.95
CA PRO A 390 10.18 3.25 -19.29
C PRO A 390 11.00 2.33 -18.37
N PRO A 391 10.36 1.41 -17.59
CA PRO A 391 11.06 0.56 -16.64
C PRO A 391 11.74 -0.65 -17.28
N TRP A 392 11.54 -0.84 -18.57
CA TRP A 392 12.03 -1.98 -19.32
C TRP A 392 13.45 -1.68 -19.77
N ILE A 393 14.40 -2.48 -19.31
CA ILE A 393 15.77 -2.44 -19.83
C ILE A 393 15.73 -3.10 -21.21
N GLU A 394 16.04 -2.34 -22.26
CA GLU A 394 16.20 -2.90 -23.60
C GLU A 394 17.33 -3.94 -23.58
N ARG A 395 16.99 -5.19 -23.92
CA ARG A 395 17.99 -6.24 -24.16
C ARG A 395 18.70 -5.90 -25.48
N HIS A 396 19.75 -5.10 -25.40
CA HIS A 396 20.78 -5.07 -26.42
C HIS A 396 21.89 -6.05 -26.01
N ASP A 397 21.93 -7.20 -26.69
CA ASP A 397 23.04 -8.15 -26.79
C ASP A 397 23.76 -8.55 -25.48
N GLY A 398 23.26 -9.61 -24.84
CA GLY A 398 24.05 -10.53 -23.99
C GLY A 398 24.60 -10.01 -22.66
N ALA A 399 24.66 -8.70 -22.43
CA ALA A 399 25.10 -8.10 -21.18
C ALA A 399 23.91 -7.38 -20.51
N VAL A 400 23.56 -7.81 -19.30
CA VAL A 400 22.65 -7.05 -18.44
C VAL A 400 23.36 -5.75 -18.06
N ARG A 401 23.13 -4.67 -18.83
CA ARG A 401 23.53 -3.31 -18.47
C ARG A 401 22.25 -2.55 -18.10
N GLY A 402 22.09 -2.22 -16.83
CA GLY A 402 20.95 -1.41 -16.35
C GLY A 402 20.28 -1.92 -15.07
N ALA A 403 20.64 -3.10 -14.58
CA ALA A 403 20.43 -3.43 -13.17
C ALA A 403 21.72 -3.08 -12.41
N PRO A 404 21.63 -2.58 -11.16
CA PRO A 404 22.80 -2.52 -10.29
C PRO A 404 23.45 -3.92 -10.24
N SER A 405 24.76 -3.99 -10.50
CA SER A 405 25.54 -5.23 -10.60
C SER A 405 25.62 -6.00 -9.28
#